data_AF-W1J8B6-F1
#
_entry.id   AF-W1J8B6-F1
#
_cell.length_a   1.000
_cell.length_b   1.000
_cell.length_c   1.000
_cell.angle_alpha   90.00
_cell.angle_beta   90.00
_cell.angle_gamma   90.00
#
_symmetry.space_group_name_H-M   'P 1'
#
loop_
_entity.id
_entity.type
_entity.pdbx_description
1 polymer ?
#
loop_
_entity_poly.entity_id
_entity_poly.type
_entity_poly.pdbx_seq_one_letter_code
_entity_poly.pdbx_strand_id
1 'polypeptide(L)'
;MIKITLLTFSGRENYQWFFDGTDIKLLLDFMRDKKKGINFGINERKLGFSGFFVEIEDSAQGSALQYGLINSFYVCDGMAEDLQDSKELGLVLLEKFTQDDPLKEHIKQEIQDLQPDNSDTSLSTEQDEQEYKETEFNRIHEPSWYMSVKFTNPLTGQVYDVDAARYNQGFWNDPTRIALNNCYAYACNYASNDYPQPGSYGGKPITFPYTKRYLQAVIDGAIADGLAKLDEFTDAQYHPNYVVALYTMPDNSYNWDYHWYRLVFDQYRTQMWAHKLGRERVRKTDNQRRIIRDPNKADRGKYTVFGGYFVVNNRVKIKA
;
A
#
# COMPACT_ATOMS: atom_id res chain seq x y z
N MET A 1 22.87 19.12 -3.08
CA MET A 1 22.42 18.17 -2.03
C MET A 1 21.83 16.96 -2.74
N ILE A 2 21.92 15.77 -2.15
CA ILE A 2 21.22 14.59 -2.67
C ILE A 2 20.27 14.12 -1.57
N LYS A 3 18.97 14.14 -1.86
CA LYS A 3 17.92 13.70 -0.95
C LYS A 3 17.59 12.25 -1.24
N ILE A 4 17.50 11.46 -0.18
CA ILE A 4 17.09 10.06 -0.24
C ILE A 4 15.75 9.93 0.46
N THR A 5 14.80 9.30 -0.23
CA THR A 5 13.52 8.89 0.35
C THR A 5 13.49 7.37 0.40
N LEU A 6 13.38 6.82 1.60
CA LEU A 6 13.11 5.40 1.80
C LEU A 6 11.67 5.10 1.40
N LEU A 7 11.50 4.20 0.42
CA LEU A 7 10.20 3.73 -0.01
C LEU A 7 9.85 2.50 0.81
N THR A 8 9.17 2.69 1.94
CA THR A 8 8.64 1.59 2.75
C THR A 8 7.13 1.67 2.79
N PHE A 9 6.46 0.80 2.04
CA PHE A 9 5.00 0.73 2.08
C PHE A 9 4.55 -0.19 3.22
N SER A 10 4.46 0.38 4.43
CA SER A 10 4.11 -0.33 5.66
C SER A 10 3.29 0.50 6.66
N GLY A 11 2.56 1.52 6.19
CA GLY A 11 1.79 2.42 7.07
C GLY A 11 2.67 3.30 7.98
N ARG A 12 3.96 3.46 7.64
CA ARG A 12 4.92 4.35 8.30
C ARG A 12 5.21 5.57 7.41
N GLU A 13 5.73 6.66 8.00
CA GLU A 13 6.17 7.81 7.22
C GLU A 13 7.34 7.43 6.30
N ASN A 14 7.38 7.99 5.09
CA ASN A 14 8.56 7.89 4.23
C ASN A 14 9.71 8.62 4.92
N TYR A 15 10.71 7.88 5.38
CA TYR A 15 11.91 8.47 5.97
C TYR A 15 12.73 9.17 4.90
N GLN A 16 13.24 10.35 5.24
CA GLN A 16 14.05 11.17 4.36
C GLN A 16 15.34 11.58 5.05
N TRP A 17 16.45 11.54 4.33
CA TRP A 17 17.73 12.06 4.77
C TRP A 17 18.51 12.60 3.58
N PHE A 18 19.64 13.26 3.86
CA PHE A 18 20.39 14.01 2.87
C PHE A 18 21.86 13.66 2.90
N PHE A 19 22.48 13.69 1.72
CA PHE A 19 23.92 13.76 1.54
C PHE A 19 24.30 15.20 1.15
N ASP A 20 25.27 15.75 1.85
CA ASP A 20 25.77 17.11 1.66
C ASP A 20 27.32 17.15 1.65
N GLY A 21 27.87 18.34 1.37
CA GLY A 21 29.31 18.59 1.42
C GLY A 21 30.16 17.61 0.58
N THR A 22 31.17 17.03 1.20
CA THR A 22 32.10 16.08 0.58
C THR A 22 31.45 14.76 0.19
N ASP A 23 30.37 14.38 0.87
CA ASP A 23 29.71 13.10 0.66
C ASP A 23 28.98 13.05 -0.69
N ILE A 24 28.53 14.21 -1.21
CA ILE A 24 27.90 14.32 -2.54
C ILE A 24 28.87 13.81 -3.61
N LYS A 25 30.13 14.25 -3.60
CA LYS A 25 31.08 13.90 -4.65
C LYS A 25 31.39 12.41 -4.62
N LEU A 26 31.65 11.86 -3.43
CA LEU A 26 31.90 10.43 -3.24
C LEU A 26 30.70 9.59 -3.69
N LEU A 27 29.48 10.01 -3.34
CA LEU A 27 28.27 9.31 -3.74
C LEU A 27 28.05 9.36 -5.26
N LEU A 28 28.26 10.51 -5.89
CA LEU A 28 28.15 10.64 -7.36
C LEU A 28 29.21 9.82 -8.10
N ASP A 29 30.45 9.80 -7.61
CA ASP A 29 31.51 8.96 -8.17
C ASP A 29 31.14 7.47 -8.04
N PHE A 30 30.60 7.06 -6.90
CA PHE A 30 30.14 5.69 -6.67
C PHE A 30 28.95 5.33 -7.58
N MET A 31 27.96 6.22 -7.72
CA MET A 31 26.82 6.06 -8.64
C MET A 31 27.24 5.99 -10.10
N ARG A 32 28.27 6.74 -10.52
CA ARG A 32 28.85 6.65 -11.86
C ARG A 32 29.42 5.25 -12.10
N ASP A 33 30.18 4.74 -11.15
CA ASP A 33 30.86 3.45 -11.29
C ASP A 33 29.87 2.28 -11.22
N LYS A 34 28.74 2.47 -10.54
CA LYS A 34 27.66 1.49 -10.33
C LYS A 34 26.39 1.81 -11.10
N LYS A 35 26.52 2.52 -12.23
CA LYS A 35 25.37 3.06 -12.98
C LYS A 35 24.35 2.01 -13.43
N LYS A 36 24.78 0.77 -13.67
CA LYS A 36 23.90 -0.35 -14.03
C LYS A 36 22.98 -0.79 -12.89
N GLY A 37 23.34 -0.44 -11.65
CA GLY A 37 22.51 -0.64 -10.46
C GLY A 37 21.42 0.42 -10.24
N ILE A 38 21.23 1.34 -11.19
CA ILE A 38 20.26 2.43 -11.09
C ILE A 38 19.11 2.16 -12.07
N ASN A 39 17.88 2.22 -11.56
CA ASN A 39 16.68 2.22 -12.39
C ASN A 39 16.23 3.66 -12.70
N PHE A 40 16.32 4.04 -13.98
CA PHE A 40 15.84 5.34 -14.49
C PHE A 40 14.38 5.32 -14.98
N GLY A 41 13.74 4.15 -14.96
CA GLY A 41 12.36 3.94 -15.38
C GLY A 41 11.37 4.16 -14.23
N ILE A 42 10.29 3.37 -14.25
CA ILE A 42 9.28 3.37 -13.20
C ILE A 42 9.67 2.36 -12.10
N ASN A 43 9.32 2.67 -10.87
CA ASN A 43 9.40 1.76 -9.74
C ASN A 43 8.11 0.93 -9.66
N GLU A 44 8.23 -0.41 -9.71
CA GLU A 44 7.10 -1.30 -9.42
C GLU A 44 6.81 -1.30 -7.92
N ARG A 45 5.59 -0.87 -7.58
CA ARG A 45 5.23 -0.54 -6.19
C ARG A 45 4.87 -1.81 -5.44
N LYS A 46 5.78 -2.26 -4.57
CA LYS A 46 5.57 -3.40 -3.67
C LYS A 46 5.26 -2.95 -2.24
N LEU A 47 4.79 -3.88 -1.42
CA LEU A 47 4.61 -3.65 0.02
C LEU A 47 5.91 -3.95 0.76
N GLY A 48 6.17 -3.23 1.86
CA GLY A 48 7.47 -3.28 2.55
C GLY A 48 8.51 -2.39 1.87
N PHE A 49 9.78 -2.73 2.02
CA PHE A 49 10.87 -2.00 1.35
C PHE A 49 10.75 -2.13 -0.17
N SER A 50 10.58 -1.00 -0.86
CA SER A 50 10.38 -0.88 -2.31
C SER A 50 11.55 -0.17 -3.00
N GLY A 51 12.66 -0.02 -2.29
CA GLY A 51 13.84 0.69 -2.75
C GLY A 51 13.99 2.09 -2.14
N PHE A 52 14.91 2.83 -2.72
CA PHE A 52 15.18 4.22 -2.41
C PHE A 52 14.83 5.07 -3.63
N PHE A 53 14.14 6.18 -3.39
CA PHE A 53 14.02 7.24 -4.38
C PHE A 53 15.08 8.30 -4.10
N VAL A 54 15.93 8.54 -5.10
CA VAL A 54 17.05 9.47 -5.02
C VAL A 54 16.70 10.71 -5.81
N GLU A 55 16.85 11.89 -5.19
CA GLU A 55 16.63 13.20 -5.81
C GLU A 55 17.92 14.03 -5.74
N ILE A 56 18.42 14.47 -6.89
CA ILE A 56 19.61 15.31 -7.01
C ILE A 56 19.17 16.77 -7.17
N GLU A 57 19.48 17.59 -6.18
CA GLU A 57 19.14 19.02 -6.19
C GLU A 57 20.17 19.87 -6.93
N ASP A 58 19.76 21.08 -7.35
CA ASP A 58 20.42 21.95 -8.34
C ASP A 58 21.94 22.10 -8.20
N SER A 59 22.45 22.18 -6.97
CA SER A 59 23.89 22.31 -6.71
C SER A 59 24.73 21.11 -7.15
N ALA A 60 24.13 19.93 -7.33
CA ALA A 60 24.81 18.68 -7.71
C ALA A 60 24.42 18.18 -9.11
N GLN A 61 23.38 18.73 -9.73
CA GLN A 61 22.85 18.27 -11.03
C GLN A 61 23.87 18.38 -12.16
N GLY A 62 24.68 19.45 -12.20
CA GLY A 62 25.70 19.64 -13.24
C GLY A 62 26.72 18.50 -13.27
N SER A 63 27.22 18.07 -12.11
CA SER A 63 28.15 16.94 -11.99
C SER A 63 27.46 15.61 -12.29
N ALA A 64 26.23 15.43 -11.82
CA ALA A 64 25.45 14.22 -12.08
C ALA A 64 25.20 14.00 -13.58
N LEU A 65 24.86 15.07 -14.31
CA LEU A 65 24.67 15.04 -15.76
C LEU A 65 25.95 14.65 -16.52
N GLN A 66 27.13 15.08 -16.05
CA GLN A 66 28.41 14.66 -16.64
C GLN A 66 28.65 13.15 -16.48
N TYR A 67 28.08 12.53 -15.44
CA TYR A 67 28.10 11.08 -15.22
C TYR A 67 26.93 10.36 -15.91
N GLY A 68 26.09 11.11 -16.63
CA GLY A 68 24.90 10.63 -17.31
C GLY A 68 23.83 10.13 -16.34
N LEU A 69 23.79 10.67 -15.13
CA LEU A 69 22.69 10.51 -14.19
C LEU A 69 21.64 11.58 -14.48
N ILE A 70 20.37 11.25 -14.24
CA ILE A 70 19.26 12.21 -14.28
C ILE A 70 18.92 12.69 -12.86
N ASN A 71 18.06 13.70 -12.75
CA ASN A 71 17.78 14.37 -11.49
C ASN A 71 17.07 13.49 -10.45
N SER A 72 16.42 12.41 -10.87
CA SER A 72 15.77 11.48 -9.96
C SER A 72 15.71 10.06 -10.49
N PHE A 73 15.91 9.07 -9.64
CA PHE A 73 15.95 7.66 -10.02
C PHE A 73 15.75 6.74 -8.81
N TYR A 74 15.68 5.43 -9.07
CA TYR A 74 15.45 4.40 -8.07
C TYR A 74 16.66 3.48 -7.89
N VAL A 75 16.83 2.99 -6.67
CA VAL A 75 17.85 2.00 -6.27
C VAL A 75 17.20 0.95 -5.39
N CYS A 76 17.59 -0.32 -5.54
CA CYS A 76 17.08 -1.47 -4.78
C CYS A 76 15.57 -1.74 -4.94
N ASP A 77 15.02 -1.38 -6.10
CA ASP A 77 13.62 -1.66 -6.42
C ASP A 77 13.39 -3.02 -7.07
N GLY A 78 14.46 -3.68 -7.53
CA GLY A 78 14.41 -4.97 -8.22
C GLY A 78 14.41 -4.85 -9.74
N MET A 79 14.47 -3.64 -10.28
CA MET A 79 14.33 -3.34 -11.72
C MET A 79 15.62 -2.86 -12.39
N ALA A 80 16.72 -2.76 -11.64
CA ALA A 80 18.03 -2.37 -12.17
C ALA A 80 18.62 -3.45 -13.10
N GLU A 81 19.41 -3.03 -14.11
CA GLU A 81 20.11 -3.94 -15.03
C GLU A 81 21.07 -4.88 -14.28
N ASP A 82 21.77 -4.34 -13.28
CA ASP A 82 22.65 -5.09 -12.39
C ASP A 82 22.18 -4.96 -10.94
N LEU A 83 21.59 -6.04 -10.42
CA LEU A 83 21.09 -6.07 -9.05
C LEU A 83 22.21 -6.05 -8.01
N GLN A 84 23.39 -6.58 -8.32
CA GLN A 84 24.48 -6.58 -7.36
C GLN A 84 25.00 -5.15 -7.16
N ASP A 85 25.16 -4.41 -8.26
CA ASP A 85 25.47 -2.98 -8.20
C ASP A 85 24.36 -2.20 -7.47
N SER A 86 23.09 -2.53 -7.73
CA SER A 86 21.97 -1.91 -7.03
C SER A 86 22.03 -2.17 -5.52
N LYS A 87 22.33 -3.39 -5.09
CA LYS A 87 22.44 -3.76 -3.67
C LYS A 87 23.54 -2.96 -2.98
N GLU A 88 24.70 -2.86 -3.61
CA GLU A 88 25.84 -2.09 -3.09
C GLU A 88 25.49 -0.60 -2.96
N LEU A 89 24.84 -0.02 -3.96
CA LEU A 89 24.31 1.34 -3.87
C LEU A 89 23.33 1.50 -2.71
N GLY A 90 22.36 0.59 -2.58
CA GLY A 90 21.37 0.65 -1.51
C GLY A 90 21.98 0.60 -0.12
N LEU A 91 23.01 -0.23 0.09
CA LEU A 91 23.74 -0.29 1.36
C LEU A 91 24.41 1.05 1.68
N VAL A 92 25.07 1.69 0.71
CA VAL A 92 25.69 3.02 0.89
C VAL A 92 24.64 4.09 1.21
N LEU A 93 23.49 4.08 0.51
CA LEU A 93 22.40 5.01 0.81
C LEU A 93 21.88 4.84 2.23
N LEU A 94 21.74 3.59 2.69
CA LEU A 94 21.25 3.22 4.00
C LEU A 94 22.22 3.58 5.15
N GLU A 95 23.53 3.74 4.89
CA GLU A 95 24.51 4.05 5.94
C GLU A 95 24.15 5.33 6.72
N LYS A 96 23.67 6.37 6.03
CA LYS A 96 23.27 7.66 6.61
C LYS A 96 21.89 7.65 7.27
N PHE A 97 21.12 6.58 7.15
CA PHE A 97 19.85 6.43 7.85
C PHE A 97 20.11 6.16 9.34
N THR A 98 19.60 7.04 10.21
CA THR A 98 19.81 6.99 11.67
C THR A 98 18.51 7.11 12.48
N GLN A 99 17.37 7.22 11.79
CA GLN A 99 16.09 7.50 12.43
C GLN A 99 15.39 6.28 13.04
N ASP A 100 15.71 5.04 12.62
CA ASP A 100 15.12 3.80 13.13
C ASP A 100 16.09 2.60 12.92
N ASP A 101 16.88 2.26 13.94
CA ASP A 101 17.88 1.18 13.85
C ASP A 101 17.28 -0.21 13.59
N PRO A 102 16.19 -0.65 14.25
CA PRO A 102 15.54 -1.91 13.91
C PRO A 102 15.08 -1.98 12.44
N LEU A 103 14.52 -0.89 11.92
CA LEU A 103 14.10 -0.82 10.52
C LEU A 103 15.32 -0.85 9.58
N LYS A 104 16.41 -0.17 9.95
CA LYS A 104 17.67 -0.20 9.18
C LYS A 104 18.18 -1.62 8.98
N GLU A 105 18.24 -2.41 10.06
CA GLU A 105 18.70 -3.80 9.98
C GLU A 105 17.74 -4.67 9.16
N HIS A 106 16.42 -4.42 9.25
CA HIS A 106 15.44 -5.11 8.41
C HIS A 106 15.64 -4.82 6.92
N ILE A 107 15.80 -3.54 6.55
CA ILE A 107 16.03 -3.13 5.16
C ILE A 107 17.36 -3.69 4.64
N LYS A 108 18.40 -3.72 5.49
CA LYS A 108 19.68 -4.30 5.12
C LYS A 108 19.54 -5.77 4.72
N GLN A 109 18.74 -6.53 5.47
CA GLN A 109 18.42 -7.91 5.13
C GLN A 109 17.61 -7.99 3.82
N GLU A 110 16.58 -7.16 3.65
CA GLU A 110 15.79 -7.12 2.39
C GLU A 110 16.64 -6.78 1.16
N ILE A 111 17.63 -5.87 1.29
CA ILE A 111 18.59 -5.57 0.21
C ILE A 111 19.41 -6.81 -0.13
N GLN A 112 19.92 -7.54 0.87
CA GLN A 112 20.71 -8.75 0.63
C GLN A 112 19.87 -9.82 -0.10
N ASP A 113 18.61 -9.98 0.31
CA ASP A 113 17.69 -10.96 -0.23
C ASP A 113 17.06 -10.57 -1.57
N LEU A 114 17.28 -9.33 -2.05
CA LEU A 114 16.69 -8.82 -3.29
C LEU A 114 17.01 -9.75 -4.49
N GLN A 115 15.96 -10.18 -5.18
CA GLN A 115 16.00 -11.01 -6.38
C GLN A 115 15.55 -10.20 -7.61
N PRO A 116 15.89 -10.63 -8.84
CA PRO A 116 15.35 -10.02 -10.05
C PRO A 116 13.83 -10.12 -10.06
N ASP A 117 13.17 -9.02 -10.44
CA ASP A 117 11.75 -9.07 -10.76
C ASP A 117 11.56 -9.80 -12.09
N ASN A 118 11.44 -11.13 -12.02
CA ASN A 118 11.16 -11.99 -13.17
C ASN A 118 9.65 -12.09 -13.43
N SER A 119 8.89 -10.99 -13.36
CA SER A 119 7.48 -10.96 -13.75
C SER A 119 7.31 -11.12 -15.27
N ASP A 120 7.77 -12.26 -15.80
CA ASP A 120 7.40 -12.75 -17.11
C ASP A 120 5.95 -13.25 -17.05
N THR A 121 5.11 -12.54 -17.78
CA THR A 121 3.71 -12.87 -18.06
C THR A 121 3.60 -14.14 -18.90
N SER A 122 3.85 -15.32 -18.32
CA SER A 122 3.39 -16.57 -18.91
C SER A 122 3.18 -17.67 -17.88
N LEU A 123 1.93 -18.10 -17.79
CA LEU A 123 1.46 -19.43 -17.42
C LEU A 123 2.08 -20.09 -16.18
N SER A 124 1.30 -20.15 -15.10
CA SER A 124 1.26 -21.35 -14.26
C SER A 124 -0.14 -21.58 -13.69
N THR A 125 -0.54 -22.83 -13.82
CA THR A 125 -1.82 -23.44 -13.44
C THR A 125 -1.96 -23.56 -11.91
N GLU A 126 -3.15 -24.01 -11.48
CA GLU A 126 -3.67 -24.22 -10.11
C GLU A 126 -2.77 -24.90 -9.05
N GLN A 127 -1.49 -25.16 -9.33
CA GLN A 127 -0.53 -25.76 -8.40
C GLN A 127 0.29 -24.75 -7.58
N ASP A 128 0.25 -23.45 -7.87
CA ASP A 128 0.97 -22.42 -7.09
C ASP A 128 0.26 -22.03 -5.77
N GLU A 129 -0.89 -22.62 -5.44
CA GLU A 129 -1.60 -22.36 -4.17
C GLU A 129 -0.95 -23.04 -2.94
N GLN A 130 0.15 -23.80 -3.10
CA GLN A 130 0.72 -24.60 -2.00
C GLN A 130 2.20 -24.34 -1.65
N GLU A 131 2.88 -23.38 -2.27
CA GLU A 131 4.28 -23.06 -1.95
C GLU A 131 4.47 -21.65 -1.38
N TYR A 132 3.76 -21.36 -0.28
CA TYR A 132 4.02 -20.19 0.57
C TYR A 132 4.23 -20.66 2.01
N LYS A 133 5.45 -21.08 2.34
CA LYS A 133 5.80 -21.64 3.66
C LYS A 133 6.47 -20.61 4.58
N GLU A 134 5.94 -20.58 5.80
CA GLU A 134 6.49 -20.15 7.10
C GLU A 134 6.98 -18.71 7.32
N THR A 135 7.43 -17.95 6.31
CA THR A 135 7.95 -16.58 6.53
C THR A 135 6.89 -15.46 6.50
N GLU A 136 5.65 -15.76 6.10
CA GLU A 136 4.57 -14.76 5.97
C GLU A 136 3.67 -14.59 7.21
N PHE A 137 3.82 -15.43 8.25
CA PHE A 137 2.96 -15.39 9.44
C PHE A 137 3.01 -14.06 10.19
N ASN A 138 4.11 -13.30 10.08
CA ASN A 138 4.31 -12.04 10.80
C ASN A 138 3.97 -10.78 9.98
N ARG A 139 3.60 -10.89 8.70
CA ARG A 139 3.34 -9.70 7.88
C ARG A 139 2.05 -9.01 8.30
N ILE A 140 2.10 -7.72 8.60
CA ILE A 140 0.90 -6.94 8.95
C ILE A 140 0.16 -6.41 7.71
N HIS A 141 0.69 -6.60 6.50
CA HIS A 141 0.06 -6.20 5.25
C HIS A 141 0.09 -7.37 4.27
N GLU A 142 -0.96 -7.51 3.46
CA GLU A 142 -0.95 -8.51 2.39
C GLU A 142 0.16 -8.14 1.39
N PRO A 143 1.01 -9.08 0.94
CA PRO A 143 1.81 -8.89 -0.26
C PRO A 143 0.85 -8.95 -1.46
N SER A 144 0.78 -7.87 -2.23
CA SER A 144 -0.04 -7.81 -3.43
C SER A 144 0.62 -6.98 -4.50
N TRP A 145 0.59 -7.52 -5.70
CA TRP A 145 0.86 -6.77 -6.91
C TRP A 145 -0.30 -5.80 -7.16
N TYR A 146 0.04 -4.53 -7.33
CA TYR A 146 -0.90 -3.48 -7.71
C TYR A 146 -0.77 -3.18 -9.20
N MET A 147 -1.88 -2.85 -9.82
CA MET A 147 -1.87 -2.26 -11.16
C MET A 147 -2.69 -0.98 -11.17
N SER A 148 -2.32 -0.04 -12.03
CA SER A 148 -3.15 1.12 -12.30
C SER A 148 -4.38 0.70 -13.09
N VAL A 149 -5.54 1.10 -12.61
CA VAL A 149 -6.85 0.84 -13.21
C VAL A 149 -7.63 2.14 -13.33
N LYS A 150 -8.54 2.20 -14.32
CA LYS A 150 -9.55 3.25 -14.39
C LYS A 150 -10.72 2.87 -13.50
N PHE A 151 -10.96 3.65 -12.45
CA PHE A 151 -12.18 3.55 -11.64
C PHE A 151 -13.16 4.64 -12.07
N THR A 152 -14.39 4.26 -12.41
CA THR A 152 -15.48 5.22 -12.65
C THR A 152 -16.36 5.30 -11.42
N ASN A 153 -16.46 6.47 -10.80
CA ASN A 153 -17.38 6.69 -9.69
C ASN A 153 -18.82 6.53 -10.22
N PRO A 154 -19.58 5.50 -9.79
CA PRO A 154 -20.90 5.21 -10.35
C PRO A 154 -21.96 6.27 -9.98
N LEU A 155 -21.68 7.17 -9.05
CA LEU A 155 -22.60 8.25 -8.67
C LEU A 155 -22.40 9.53 -9.48
N THR A 156 -21.16 9.84 -9.85
CA THR A 156 -20.82 11.09 -10.56
C THR A 156 -20.45 10.88 -12.02
N GLY A 157 -20.10 9.65 -12.41
CA GLY A 157 -19.54 9.34 -13.73
C GLY A 157 -18.08 9.77 -13.91
N GLN A 158 -17.46 10.39 -12.91
CA GLN A 158 -16.08 10.82 -12.97
C GLN A 158 -15.13 9.61 -12.98
N VAL A 159 -14.10 9.68 -13.82
CA VAL A 159 -13.09 8.63 -13.99
C VAL A 159 -11.81 9.03 -13.25
N TYR A 160 -11.23 8.09 -12.52
CA TYR A 160 -10.01 8.25 -11.73
C TYR A 160 -8.98 7.20 -12.16
N ASP A 161 -7.71 7.61 -12.19
CA ASP A 161 -6.56 6.72 -12.24
C ASP A 161 -6.17 6.32 -10.81
N VAL A 162 -6.41 5.06 -10.47
CA VAL A 162 -6.21 4.52 -9.13
C VAL A 162 -5.48 3.19 -9.21
N ASP A 163 -4.89 2.75 -8.11
CA ASP A 163 -4.36 1.41 -8.02
C ASP A 163 -5.44 0.41 -7.59
N ALA A 164 -5.30 -0.84 -7.97
CA ALA A 164 -6.06 -1.96 -7.41
C ALA A 164 -5.10 -3.10 -7.14
N ALA A 165 -5.33 -3.87 -6.07
CA ALA A 165 -4.55 -5.06 -5.75
C ALA A 165 -5.16 -6.31 -6.40
N ARG A 166 -4.33 -7.33 -6.65
CA ARG A 166 -4.83 -8.69 -6.92
C ARG A 166 -5.64 -9.18 -5.73
N TYR A 167 -6.76 -9.83 -5.99
CA TYR A 167 -7.57 -10.46 -4.94
C TYR A 167 -6.81 -11.61 -4.25
N ASN A 168 -6.21 -11.34 -3.09
CA ASN A 168 -5.40 -12.30 -2.33
C ASN A 168 -6.21 -12.94 -1.19
N GLN A 169 -7.03 -13.94 -1.53
CA GLN A 169 -7.78 -14.68 -0.50
C GLN A 169 -6.89 -15.54 0.40
N GLY A 170 -5.72 -15.98 -0.09
CA GLY A 170 -4.81 -16.87 0.66
C GLY A 170 -4.31 -16.19 1.93
N PHE A 171 -3.77 -14.97 1.79
CA PHE A 171 -3.31 -14.18 2.92
C PHE A 171 -4.42 -13.90 3.94
N TRP A 172 -5.55 -13.34 3.51
CA TRP A 172 -6.61 -12.92 4.44
C TRP A 172 -7.44 -14.05 5.03
N ASN A 173 -7.46 -15.20 4.36
CA ASN A 173 -8.18 -16.38 4.81
C ASN A 173 -7.27 -17.43 5.45
N ASP A 174 -6.04 -17.05 5.80
CA ASP A 174 -5.23 -17.82 6.72
C ASP A 174 -5.96 -17.97 8.07
N PRO A 175 -6.05 -19.18 8.65
CA PRO A 175 -6.77 -19.42 9.90
C PRO A 175 -6.33 -18.52 11.06
N THR A 176 -5.07 -18.09 11.11
CA THR A 176 -4.53 -17.19 12.15
C THR A 176 -5.04 -15.76 12.01
N ARG A 177 -5.51 -15.36 10.81
CA ARG A 177 -5.94 -13.98 10.50
C ARG A 177 -7.45 -13.83 10.41
N ILE A 178 -8.17 -14.91 10.06
CA ILE A 178 -9.62 -14.87 9.82
C ILE A 178 -10.37 -14.23 10.99
N ALA A 179 -10.10 -14.71 12.21
CA ALA A 179 -10.85 -14.32 13.41
C ALA A 179 -10.35 -13.03 14.05
N LEU A 180 -9.22 -12.49 13.60
CA LEU A 180 -8.53 -11.39 14.28
C LEU A 180 -8.54 -10.09 13.51
N ASN A 181 -8.90 -10.07 12.23
CA ASN A 181 -8.94 -8.85 11.43
C ASN A 181 -10.39 -8.56 11.00
N ASN A 182 -10.76 -7.29 10.80
CA ASN A 182 -12.13 -6.89 10.44
C ASN A 182 -12.23 -6.28 9.02
N CYS A 183 -13.39 -5.70 8.68
CA CYS A 183 -13.61 -5.06 7.38
C CYS A 183 -12.69 -3.85 7.14
N TYR A 184 -12.37 -3.10 8.19
CA TYR A 184 -11.51 -1.92 8.10
C TYR A 184 -10.04 -2.29 7.93
N ALA A 185 -9.56 -3.31 8.66
CA ALA A 185 -8.27 -3.95 8.43
C ALA A 185 -8.11 -4.40 6.97
N TYR A 186 -9.10 -5.12 6.43
CA TYR A 186 -9.07 -5.55 5.04
C TYR A 186 -9.04 -4.39 4.05
N ALA A 187 -9.90 -3.39 4.28
CA ALA A 187 -9.99 -2.20 3.44
C ALA A 187 -8.69 -1.39 3.46
N CYS A 188 -8.04 -1.23 4.61
CA CYS A 188 -6.77 -0.50 4.74
C CYS A 188 -5.53 -1.38 4.52
N ASN A 189 -5.73 -2.64 4.12
CA ASN A 189 -4.69 -3.64 3.97
C ASN A 189 -3.80 -3.82 5.22
N TYR A 190 -4.35 -3.72 6.43
CA TYR A 190 -3.62 -3.76 7.71
C TYR A 190 -4.09 -4.94 8.57
N ALA A 191 -3.51 -6.11 8.34
CA ALA A 191 -3.75 -7.37 9.04
C ALA A 191 -2.91 -7.50 10.33
N SER A 192 -3.07 -6.57 11.28
CA SER A 192 -2.34 -6.58 12.56
C SER A 192 -2.75 -7.68 13.53
N ASN A 193 -3.68 -8.56 13.14
CA ASN A 193 -4.32 -9.52 14.02
C ASN A 193 -5.01 -8.83 15.22
N ASP A 194 -5.60 -7.67 14.93
CA ASP A 194 -6.47 -6.94 15.83
C ASP A 194 -7.69 -6.36 15.08
N TYR A 195 -8.61 -5.73 15.80
CA TYR A 195 -9.85 -5.13 15.33
C TYR A 195 -9.72 -3.60 15.19
N PRO A 196 -8.87 -3.09 14.28
CA PRO A 196 -8.68 -1.66 14.15
C PRO A 196 -10.02 -0.98 13.83
N GLN A 197 -10.23 0.16 14.46
CA GLN A 197 -11.39 1.02 14.22
C GLN A 197 -10.93 2.29 13.51
N PRO A 198 -11.76 2.88 12.63
CA PRO A 198 -11.50 4.21 12.11
C PRO A 198 -11.22 5.20 13.25
N GLY A 199 -10.16 5.98 13.09
CA GLY A 199 -9.72 7.02 14.00
C GLY A 199 -8.84 6.53 15.16
N SER A 200 -8.52 5.23 15.25
CA SER A 200 -7.65 4.68 16.30
C SER A 200 -6.25 5.30 16.28
N TYR A 201 -5.72 5.67 15.11
CA TYR A 201 -4.44 6.38 15.03
C TYR A 201 -4.65 7.89 15.16
N GLY A 202 -5.62 8.45 14.42
CA GLY A 202 -5.86 9.90 14.35
C GLY A 202 -6.46 10.56 15.59
N GLY A 203 -6.53 9.86 16.72
CA GLY A 203 -7.06 10.40 17.98
C GLY A 203 -8.58 10.63 17.99
N LYS A 204 -9.31 10.00 17.06
CA LYS A 204 -10.78 10.02 16.98
C LYS A 204 -11.37 8.60 17.04
N PRO A 205 -10.98 7.77 18.02
CA PRO A 205 -11.37 6.36 18.01
C PRO A 205 -12.88 6.21 18.17
N ILE A 206 -13.46 5.32 17.39
CA ILE A 206 -14.86 4.90 17.53
C ILE A 206 -14.87 3.78 18.58
N THR A 207 -14.89 4.15 19.86
CA THR A 207 -14.77 3.21 20.98
C THR A 207 -16.10 2.58 21.37
N PHE A 208 -16.09 1.30 21.74
CA PHE A 208 -17.25 0.63 22.35
C PHE A 208 -17.33 0.95 23.87
N PRO A 209 -18.52 1.16 24.47
CA PRO A 209 -19.83 1.32 23.83
C PRO A 209 -19.88 2.62 23.04
N TYR A 210 -20.15 2.51 21.74
CA TYR A 210 -20.11 3.61 20.77
C TYR A 210 -20.88 4.82 21.26
N THR A 211 -20.16 5.84 21.75
CA THR A 211 -20.73 7.17 22.02
C THR A 211 -21.06 7.91 20.71
N LYS A 212 -20.58 7.39 19.57
CA LYS A 212 -20.75 7.96 18.23
C LYS A 212 -21.14 6.87 17.20
N ARG A 213 -22.41 6.45 17.23
CA ARG A 213 -23.01 5.46 16.29
C ARG A 213 -23.66 6.14 15.09
N TYR A 214 -22.87 6.82 14.28
CA TYR A 214 -23.42 7.44 13.09
C TYR A 214 -22.38 7.54 11.99
N LEU A 215 -22.86 7.55 10.75
CA LEU A 215 -22.02 7.54 9.55
C LEU A 215 -20.87 8.56 9.63
N GLN A 216 -21.16 9.80 10.00
CA GLN A 216 -20.18 10.88 10.02
C GLN A 216 -19.02 10.60 10.99
N ALA A 217 -19.23 9.88 12.08
CA ALA A 217 -18.14 9.52 12.99
C ALA A 217 -17.14 8.54 12.35
N VAL A 218 -17.61 7.61 11.51
CA VAL A 218 -16.74 6.70 10.73
C VAL A 218 -15.96 7.46 9.68
N ILE A 219 -16.61 8.39 8.99
CA ILE A 219 -15.95 9.25 8.00
C ILE A 219 -14.85 10.07 8.68
N ASP A 220 -15.15 10.74 9.79
CA ASP A 220 -14.20 11.57 10.52
C ASP A 220 -13.02 10.77 11.08
N GLY A 221 -13.27 9.53 11.54
CA GLY A 221 -12.23 8.61 12.00
C GLY A 221 -11.33 8.14 10.87
N ALA A 222 -11.91 7.73 9.74
CA ALA A 222 -11.17 7.31 8.56
C ALA A 222 -10.28 8.44 8.01
N ILE A 223 -10.81 9.66 7.94
CA ILE A 223 -10.03 10.84 7.52
C ILE A 223 -8.91 11.14 8.52
N ALA A 224 -9.16 11.00 9.83
CA ALA A 224 -8.13 11.21 10.85
C ALA A 224 -7.00 10.17 10.78
N ASP A 225 -7.29 8.95 10.33
CA ASP A 225 -6.28 7.94 10.02
C ASP A 225 -5.56 8.18 8.68
N GLY A 226 -6.01 9.17 7.89
CA GLY A 226 -5.37 9.62 6.65
C GLY A 226 -6.07 9.20 5.35
N LEU A 227 -7.24 8.55 5.41
CA LEU A 227 -8.01 8.26 4.19
C LEU A 227 -8.51 9.58 3.59
N ALA A 228 -8.43 9.71 2.27
CA ALA A 228 -9.00 10.83 1.54
C ALA A 228 -10.35 10.43 0.94
N LYS A 229 -11.33 11.34 0.90
CA LYS A 229 -12.51 11.11 0.06
C LYS A 229 -12.08 11.12 -1.41
N LEU A 230 -12.70 10.27 -2.23
CA LEU A 230 -12.29 10.10 -3.63
C LEU A 230 -12.42 11.39 -4.46
N ASP A 231 -13.46 12.18 -4.22
CA ASP A 231 -13.70 13.46 -4.89
C ASP A 231 -12.74 14.57 -4.45
N GLU A 232 -12.18 14.46 -3.25
CA GLU A 232 -11.14 15.35 -2.72
C GLU A 232 -9.71 14.86 -3.05
N PHE A 233 -9.57 13.64 -3.60
CA PHE A 233 -8.27 13.06 -3.90
C PHE A 233 -7.67 13.68 -5.18
N THR A 234 -6.74 14.59 -4.97
CA THR A 234 -5.99 15.29 -6.03
C THR A 234 -4.54 14.82 -6.14
N ASP A 235 -4.08 14.02 -5.18
CA ASP A 235 -2.66 13.80 -4.95
C ASP A 235 -2.19 12.43 -5.45
N ALA A 236 -2.00 12.34 -6.76
CA ALA A 236 -1.47 11.16 -7.43
C ALA A 236 0.01 10.86 -7.08
N GLN A 237 0.62 11.53 -6.10
CA GLN A 237 1.98 11.19 -5.67
C GLN A 237 2.00 10.05 -4.64
N TYR A 238 0.89 9.83 -3.91
CA TYR A 238 0.83 8.84 -2.84
C TYR A 238 0.24 7.53 -3.33
N HIS A 239 1.00 6.45 -3.18
CA HIS A 239 0.64 5.16 -3.75
C HIS A 239 0.99 3.96 -2.87
N PRO A 240 0.36 2.79 -3.09
CA PRO A 240 -0.82 2.58 -3.94
C PRO A 240 -1.99 3.46 -3.53
N ASN A 241 -2.77 3.99 -4.48
CA ASN A 241 -3.94 4.84 -4.21
C ASN A 241 -5.23 4.11 -4.57
N TYR A 242 -5.56 3.07 -3.82
CA TYR A 242 -6.69 2.21 -4.16
C TYR A 242 -7.99 2.65 -3.50
N VAL A 243 -9.10 2.33 -4.16
CA VAL A 243 -10.43 2.79 -3.75
C VAL A 243 -11.07 1.79 -2.78
N VAL A 244 -11.67 2.33 -1.73
CA VAL A 244 -12.54 1.62 -0.79
C VAL A 244 -13.91 2.29 -0.74
N ALA A 245 -14.95 1.55 -0.35
CA ALA A 245 -16.31 2.06 -0.23
C ALA A 245 -16.87 1.79 1.17
N LEU A 246 -17.45 2.82 1.79
CA LEU A 246 -18.03 2.76 3.12
C LEU A 246 -19.56 2.63 3.04
N TYR A 247 -20.10 1.74 3.86
CA TYR A 247 -21.53 1.65 4.13
C TYR A 247 -21.79 1.51 5.63
N THR A 248 -22.95 1.97 6.10
CA THR A 248 -23.39 1.78 7.48
C THR A 248 -24.80 1.25 7.54
N MET A 249 -25.17 0.74 8.71
CA MET A 249 -26.59 0.62 9.08
C MET A 249 -27.18 2.03 9.23
N PRO A 250 -28.52 2.19 9.15
CA PRO A 250 -29.19 3.44 9.52
C PRO A 250 -28.82 3.86 10.94
N ASP A 251 -28.53 5.14 11.17
CA ASP A 251 -28.01 5.68 12.44
C ASP A 251 -28.89 5.39 13.66
N ASN A 252 -30.19 5.18 13.46
CA ASN A 252 -31.14 4.80 14.50
C ASN A 252 -31.14 3.30 14.86
N SER A 253 -30.23 2.49 14.29
CA SER A 253 -30.17 1.04 14.52
C SER A 253 -29.64 0.68 15.92
N TYR A 254 -30.34 -0.22 16.62
CA TYR A 254 -29.96 -0.65 17.97
C TYR A 254 -28.57 -1.30 18.07
N ASN A 255 -28.17 -2.06 17.04
CA ASN A 255 -26.84 -2.68 16.90
C ASN A 255 -26.10 -2.08 15.71
N TRP A 256 -26.08 -0.74 15.66
CA TRP A 256 -25.44 0.02 14.59
C TRP A 256 -24.02 -0.48 14.29
N ASP A 257 -23.70 -0.54 13.01
CA ASP A 257 -22.47 -1.12 12.50
C ASP A 257 -22.12 -0.49 11.14
N TYR A 258 -20.87 -0.63 10.72
CA TYR A 258 -20.36 -0.15 9.44
C TYR A 258 -19.63 -1.27 8.70
N HIS A 259 -19.41 -1.07 7.41
CA HIS A 259 -18.80 -2.06 6.56
C HIS A 259 -18.04 -1.43 5.39
N TRP A 260 -16.86 -1.97 5.12
CA TRP A 260 -15.98 -1.51 4.05
C TRP A 260 -15.83 -2.55 2.94
N TYR A 261 -15.76 -2.06 1.70
CA TYR A 261 -15.41 -2.83 0.51
C TYR A 261 -14.12 -2.28 -0.09
N ARG A 262 -13.33 -3.12 -0.75
CA ARG A 262 -12.10 -2.73 -1.44
C ARG A 262 -12.14 -3.11 -2.90
N LEU A 263 -11.71 -2.19 -3.76
CA LEU A 263 -11.52 -2.44 -5.19
C LEU A 263 -10.29 -3.34 -5.38
N VAL A 264 -10.48 -4.45 -6.10
CA VAL A 264 -9.46 -5.46 -6.41
C VAL A 264 -9.64 -5.97 -7.83
N PHE A 265 -8.70 -6.78 -8.33
CA PHE A 265 -8.85 -7.49 -9.60
C PHE A 265 -8.60 -9.01 -9.45
N ASP A 266 -9.14 -9.81 -10.37
CA ASP A 266 -8.83 -11.25 -10.46
C ASP A 266 -7.63 -11.55 -11.35
N GLN A 267 -7.24 -12.82 -11.47
CA GLN A 267 -6.13 -13.26 -12.32
C GLN A 267 -6.23 -12.82 -13.79
N TYR A 268 -7.43 -12.46 -14.28
CA TYR A 268 -7.66 -11.95 -15.62
C TYR A 268 -7.69 -10.41 -15.68
N ARG A 269 -7.22 -9.74 -14.62
CA ARG A 269 -7.22 -8.27 -14.45
C ARG A 269 -8.63 -7.66 -14.50
N THR A 270 -9.66 -8.46 -14.18
CA THR A 270 -11.04 -7.97 -14.15
C THR A 270 -11.32 -7.30 -12.81
N GLN A 271 -11.67 -6.01 -12.84
CA GLN A 271 -12.02 -5.25 -11.64
C GLN A 271 -13.28 -5.80 -10.95
N MET A 272 -13.24 -5.87 -9.62
CA MET A 272 -14.34 -6.25 -8.76
C MET A 272 -14.15 -5.68 -7.35
N TRP A 273 -15.12 -5.89 -6.48
CA TRP A 273 -15.03 -5.52 -5.09
C TRP A 273 -15.01 -6.76 -4.20
N ALA A 274 -14.19 -6.69 -3.17
CA ALA A 274 -14.11 -7.71 -2.13
C ALA A 274 -14.30 -7.08 -0.75
N HIS A 275 -14.66 -7.92 0.21
CA HIS A 275 -14.90 -7.49 1.58
C HIS A 275 -14.69 -8.61 2.59
N LYS A 276 -14.49 -8.22 3.85
CA LYS A 276 -14.40 -9.12 5.01
C LYS A 276 -15.54 -8.86 5.99
N LEU A 277 -16.37 -9.85 6.25
CA LEU A 277 -17.49 -9.72 7.20
C LEU A 277 -17.02 -10.05 8.62
N GLY A 278 -16.43 -9.06 9.32
CA GLY A 278 -15.90 -9.27 10.66
C GLY A 278 -14.96 -10.50 10.73
N ARG A 279 -15.37 -11.52 11.50
CA ARG A 279 -14.64 -12.78 11.71
C ARG A 279 -14.72 -13.79 10.57
N GLU A 280 -15.43 -13.49 9.48
CA GLU A 280 -15.58 -14.41 8.36
C GLU A 280 -14.46 -14.26 7.33
N ARG A 281 -14.38 -15.22 6.41
CA ARG A 281 -13.46 -15.17 5.26
C ARG A 281 -13.72 -13.94 4.40
N VAL A 282 -12.65 -13.34 3.88
CA VAL A 282 -12.74 -12.38 2.78
C VAL A 282 -13.39 -13.08 1.59
N ARG A 283 -14.34 -12.39 0.95
CA ARG A 283 -15.03 -12.85 -0.26
C ARG A 283 -15.24 -11.71 -1.24
N LYS A 284 -15.39 -12.07 -2.52
CA LYS A 284 -15.74 -11.16 -3.63
C LYS A 284 -17.23 -11.15 -3.98
N THR A 285 -18.05 -11.79 -3.16
CA THR A 285 -19.48 -12.00 -3.40
C THR A 285 -20.37 -11.31 -2.37
N ASP A 286 -21.50 -10.81 -2.81
CA ASP A 286 -22.54 -10.22 -1.96
C ASP A 286 -23.30 -11.29 -1.14
N ASN A 287 -24.32 -10.89 -0.38
CA ASN A 287 -25.12 -11.82 0.44
C ASN A 287 -25.97 -12.81 -0.39
N GLN A 288 -26.15 -12.56 -1.69
CA GLN A 288 -26.79 -13.48 -2.64
C GLN A 288 -25.76 -14.30 -3.42
N ARG A 289 -24.49 -14.30 -3.00
CA ARG A 289 -23.38 -15.04 -3.62
C ARG A 289 -23.05 -14.57 -5.04
N ARG A 290 -23.40 -13.34 -5.41
CA ARG A 290 -23.08 -12.74 -6.72
C ARG A 290 -21.79 -11.93 -6.62
N ILE A 291 -20.96 -11.97 -7.67
CA ILE A 291 -19.73 -11.17 -7.73
C ILE A 291 -20.08 -9.68 -7.63
N ILE A 292 -19.37 -8.96 -6.76
CA ILE A 292 -19.63 -7.53 -6.56
C ILE A 292 -18.88 -6.74 -7.63
N ARG A 293 -19.61 -6.21 -8.63
CA ARG A 293 -19.07 -5.27 -9.62
C ARG A 293 -19.21 -3.82 -9.22
N ASP A 294 -20.27 -3.52 -8.47
CA ASP A 294 -20.55 -2.21 -7.90
C ASP A 294 -21.15 -2.42 -6.51
N PRO A 295 -20.49 -1.98 -5.42
CA PRO A 295 -20.99 -2.20 -4.08
C PRO A 295 -22.32 -1.49 -3.85
N ASN A 296 -22.68 -0.44 -4.61
CA ASN A 296 -23.98 0.23 -4.48
C ASN A 296 -25.15 -0.66 -4.95
N LYS A 297 -24.89 -1.59 -5.87
CA LYS A 297 -25.89 -2.51 -6.44
C LYS A 297 -25.87 -3.90 -5.80
N ALA A 298 -24.88 -4.17 -4.95
CA ALA A 298 -24.73 -5.43 -4.25
C ALA A 298 -25.79 -5.64 -3.18
N ASP A 299 -26.12 -6.90 -2.88
CA ASP A 299 -26.84 -7.23 -1.64
C ASP A 299 -25.89 -7.15 -0.44
N ARG A 300 -25.93 -6.02 0.25
CA ARG A 300 -25.13 -5.72 1.45
C ARG A 300 -25.85 -6.10 2.75
N GLY A 301 -27.06 -6.67 2.69
CA GLY A 301 -27.89 -6.90 3.85
C GLY A 301 -28.19 -5.62 4.63
N LYS A 302 -27.76 -5.56 5.89
CA LYS A 302 -28.08 -4.47 6.83
C LYS A 302 -27.38 -3.13 6.53
N TYR A 303 -26.33 -3.12 5.70
CA TYR A 303 -25.53 -1.91 5.42
C TYR A 303 -26.12 -1.12 4.23
N THR A 304 -27.17 -0.35 4.51
CA THR A 304 -28.00 0.32 3.50
C THR A 304 -27.65 1.78 3.26
N VAL A 305 -26.94 2.44 4.18
CA VAL A 305 -26.56 3.85 4.06
C VAL A 305 -25.17 3.95 3.44
N PHE A 306 -25.04 4.67 2.33
CA PHE A 306 -23.75 4.88 1.67
C PHE A 306 -22.96 6.02 2.31
N GLY A 307 -21.70 5.75 2.63
CA GLY A 307 -20.81 6.70 3.29
C GLY A 307 -19.81 7.42 2.38
N GLY A 308 -19.64 6.93 1.15
CA GLY A 308 -18.69 7.50 0.19
C GLY A 308 -17.66 6.49 -0.30
N TYR A 309 -16.96 6.91 -1.36
CA TYR A 309 -15.73 6.30 -1.82
C TYR A 309 -14.55 7.06 -1.21
N PHE A 310 -13.54 6.31 -0.79
CA PHE A 310 -12.32 6.83 -0.19
C PHE A 310 -11.11 6.20 -0.87
N VAL A 311 -9.98 6.90 -0.79
CA VAL A 311 -8.68 6.43 -1.25
C VAL A 311 -7.84 6.08 -0.04
N VAL A 312 -7.28 4.87 -0.05
CA VAL A 312 -6.24 4.44 0.88
C VAL A 312 -4.90 4.56 0.16
N ASN A 313 -3.92 5.19 0.82
CA ASN A 313 -2.56 5.31 0.31
C ASN A 313 -1.50 5.17 1.41
N ASN A 314 -0.23 5.35 1.06
CA ASN A 314 0.92 5.19 1.96
C ASN A 314 0.96 6.18 3.13
N ARG A 315 0.10 7.19 3.16
CA ARG A 315 -0.06 8.10 4.29
C ARG A 315 -1.07 7.60 5.32
N VAL A 316 -1.88 6.60 4.97
CA VAL A 316 -2.86 6.04 5.91
C VAL A 316 -2.12 5.30 7.01
N LYS A 317 -2.41 5.68 8.25
CA LYS A 317 -1.83 5.10 9.46
C LYS A 317 -2.95 4.47 10.27
N ILE A 318 -2.84 3.17 10.51
CA ILE A 318 -3.82 2.41 11.28
C ILE A 318 -3.17 1.97 12.58
N LYS A 319 -3.91 2.08 13.67
CA LYS A 319 -3.52 1.55 14.97
C LYS A 319 -4.52 0.46 15.38
N ALA A 320 -3.93 -0.67 15.78
CA ALA A 320 -4.59 -1.72 16.55
C ALA A 320 -4.88 -1.16 17.96
#